data_AF-A0A934G489-F1
#
_entry.id   AF-A0A934G489-F1
#
_cell.length_a   1.000
_cell.length_b   1.000
_cell.length_c   1.000
_cell.angle_alpha   90.00
_cell.angle_beta   90.00
_cell.angle_gamma   90.00
#
_symmetry.space_group_name_H-M   'P 1'
#
loop_
_entity.id
_entity.type
_entity.pdbx_description
1 polymer ?
#
loop_
_entity_poly.entity_id
_entity_poly.type
_entity_poly.pdbx_seq_one_letter_code
_entity_poly.pdbx_strand_id
1 'polypeptide(L)'
;MRNRLTAFAVALLLLPPLGITLAGQELDSASALAGDLWLPALFAAGAVLAFGFLLDLLTFRRTGHSLLRSQRSYLLWNGAAGAATGMLLAYLNLFAGTWFTPAGSDTQALLLAALCGTALLPAILVARLWLAGLPGLVKLSTRKFALPEPPAETAALLLVLAALTGLIAGPIWIDRLGWLLWLSPLLLLAALQLLWHESTVFSGLAQGDWSRLLFGAISGIAVGGFALAAYRLGGGTIHLDANTWQLIAGLSIFGLLCLQIGDIVAEHWRGKQRGEVFKKKPFPVSVVSKKDQ
;
A
#
# COMPACT_ATOMS: atom_id res chain seq x y z
N MET A 1 12.74 -8.15 13.78
CA MET A 1 11.67 -7.49 12.99
C MET A 1 11.28 -6.11 13.52
N ARG A 2 11.15 -5.87 14.84
CA ARG A 2 10.85 -4.54 15.39
C ARG A 2 11.83 -3.46 14.92
N ASN A 3 13.13 -3.77 14.88
CA ASN A 3 14.18 -2.88 14.36
C ASN A 3 14.08 -2.59 12.85
N ARG A 4 13.32 -3.39 12.11
CA ARG A 4 13.24 -3.34 10.65
C ARG A 4 12.08 -2.47 10.16
N LEU A 5 10.90 -2.66 10.75
CA LEU A 5 9.75 -1.77 10.57
C LEU A 5 10.01 -0.37 11.15
N THR A 6 10.79 -0.28 12.23
CA THR A 6 11.25 1.02 12.74
C THR A 6 12.20 1.68 11.76
N ALA A 7 13.17 0.96 11.16
CA ALA A 7 14.02 1.54 10.11
C ALA A 7 13.21 2.05 8.90
N PHE A 8 12.18 1.30 8.47
CA PHE A 8 11.24 1.73 7.44
C PHE A 8 10.51 3.03 7.82
N ALA A 9 9.89 3.07 8.99
CA ALA A 9 9.17 4.25 9.47
C ALA A 9 10.10 5.46 9.66
N VAL A 10 11.29 5.24 10.22
CA VAL A 10 12.32 6.27 10.41
C VAL A 10 12.76 6.85 9.06
N ALA A 11 13.03 6.00 8.06
CA ALA A 11 13.40 6.47 6.73
C ALA A 11 12.29 7.33 6.10
N LEU A 12 11.03 6.89 6.19
CA LEU A 12 9.90 7.64 5.63
C LEU A 12 9.63 8.97 6.34
N LEU A 13 9.90 9.06 7.64
CA LEU A 13 9.65 10.26 8.45
C LEU A 13 10.83 11.24 8.47
N LEU A 14 12.07 10.77 8.29
CA LEU A 14 13.25 11.64 8.39
C LEU A 14 13.79 12.06 7.04
N LEU A 15 13.70 11.24 6.00
CA LEU A 15 14.34 11.54 4.71
C LEU A 15 13.71 12.72 3.96
N PRO A 16 12.37 12.89 3.90
CA PRO A 16 11.78 14.06 3.26
C PRO A 16 12.21 15.41 3.86
N PRO A 17 12.14 15.63 5.19
CA PRO A 17 12.60 16.90 5.76
C PRO A 17 14.12 17.07 5.66
N LEU A 18 14.91 15.99 5.72
CA LEU A 18 16.35 16.06 5.47
C LEU A 18 16.65 16.54 4.04
N GLY A 19 15.90 16.09 3.02
CA GLY A 19 16.06 16.56 1.65
C GLY A 19 15.85 18.07 1.52
N ILE A 20 14.75 18.57 2.09
CA ILE A 20 14.40 20.01 2.06
C ILE A 20 15.44 20.86 2.80
N THR A 21 15.82 20.45 4.01
CA THR A 21 16.81 21.17 4.82
C THR A 21 18.19 21.21 4.15
N LEU A 22 18.62 20.13 3.49
CA LEU A 22 19.86 20.10 2.72
C LEU A 22 19.79 21.00 1.47
N ALA A 23 18.61 21.17 0.88
CA ALA A 23 18.38 22.05 -0.26
C ALA A 23 18.22 23.53 0.13
N GLY A 24 18.08 23.84 1.44
CA GLY A 24 17.81 25.19 1.92
C GLY A 24 16.43 25.73 1.54
N GLN A 25 15.47 24.85 1.26
CA GLN A 25 14.09 25.22 0.95
C GLN A 25 13.27 25.31 2.25
N GLU A 26 12.27 26.19 2.26
CA GLU A 26 11.28 26.26 3.35
C GLU A 26 10.02 25.47 2.94
N LEU A 27 9.34 24.90 3.93
CA LEU A 27 8.09 24.19 3.71
C LEU A 27 6.96 25.22 3.64
N ASP A 28 6.38 25.39 2.46
CA ASP A 28 5.20 26.24 2.31
C ASP A 28 4.02 25.64 3.07
N SER A 29 3.50 26.38 4.05
CA SER A 29 2.30 25.97 4.77
C SER A 29 1.09 26.09 3.84
N ALA A 30 0.40 24.98 3.60
CA ALA A 30 -0.82 24.99 2.80
C ALA A 30 -1.87 25.91 3.42
N SER A 31 -2.45 26.80 2.60
CA SER A 31 -3.56 27.65 3.03
C SER A 31 -4.80 26.81 3.32
N ALA A 32 -5.34 26.92 4.53
CA ALA A 32 -6.58 26.23 4.90
C ALA A 32 -7.74 26.65 3.98
N LEU A 33 -8.41 25.66 3.40
CA LEU A 33 -9.63 25.88 2.62
C LEU A 33 -10.84 25.94 3.55
N ALA A 34 -11.84 26.77 3.23
CA ALA A 34 -13.09 26.79 3.96
C ALA A 34 -13.94 25.54 3.61
N GLY A 35 -14.40 24.80 4.62
CA GLY A 35 -15.30 23.66 4.43
C GLY A 35 -15.53 22.82 5.69
N ASP A 36 -16.58 22.01 5.69
CA ASP A 36 -16.80 20.98 6.73
C ASP A 36 -15.92 19.76 6.44
N LEU A 37 -15.11 19.38 7.42
CA LEU A 37 -14.13 18.32 7.30
C LEU A 37 -14.72 16.95 7.70
N TRP A 38 -15.46 16.93 8.81
CA TRP A 38 -15.70 15.69 9.56
C TRP A 38 -16.95 14.96 9.09
N LEU A 39 -18.02 15.68 8.80
CA LEU A 39 -19.26 15.05 8.33
C LEU A 39 -19.05 14.32 6.99
N PRO A 40 -18.42 14.91 5.96
CA PRO A 40 -18.17 14.20 4.70
C PRO A 40 -17.18 13.04 4.87
N ALA A 41 -16.23 13.16 5.78
CA ALA A 41 -15.26 12.11 6.10
C ALA A 41 -15.91 10.88 6.74
N LEU A 42 -16.77 11.10 7.73
CA LEU A 42 -17.53 10.03 8.39
C LEU A 42 -18.49 9.37 7.41
N PHE A 43 -19.16 10.16 6.56
CA PHE A 43 -20.02 9.64 5.50
C PHE A 43 -19.23 8.75 4.52
N ALA A 44 -18.08 9.23 4.03
CA ALA A 44 -17.23 8.47 3.13
C ALA A 44 -16.70 7.19 3.77
N ALA A 45 -16.21 7.25 5.01
CA ALA A 45 -15.74 6.08 5.76
C ALA A 45 -16.86 5.05 5.95
N GLY A 46 -18.06 5.50 6.34
CA GLY A 46 -19.24 4.65 6.48
C GLY A 46 -19.64 4.00 5.15
N ALA A 47 -19.65 4.76 4.05
CA ALA A 47 -19.93 4.25 2.72
C ALA A 47 -18.91 3.20 2.28
N VAL A 48 -17.62 3.44 2.51
CA VAL A 48 -16.53 2.48 2.17
C VAL A 48 -16.66 1.19 2.97
N LEU A 49 -16.99 1.28 4.26
CA LEU A 49 -17.24 0.10 5.09
C LEU A 49 -18.46 -0.69 4.60
N ALA A 50 -19.55 0.00 4.23
CA ALA A 50 -20.72 -0.64 3.65
C ALA A 50 -20.40 -1.31 2.30
N PHE A 51 -19.61 -0.65 1.45
CA PHE A 51 -19.13 -1.21 0.19
C PHE A 51 -18.28 -2.48 0.43
N GLY A 52 -17.33 -2.41 1.37
CA GLY A 52 -16.54 -3.58 1.77
C GLY A 52 -17.41 -4.72 2.29
N PHE A 53 -18.41 -4.43 3.12
CA PHE A 53 -19.36 -5.42 3.63
C PHE A 53 -20.16 -6.11 2.50
N LEU A 54 -20.65 -5.33 1.53
CA LEU A 54 -21.36 -5.86 0.38
C LEU A 54 -20.48 -6.79 -0.46
N LEU A 55 -19.21 -6.42 -0.70
CA LEU A 55 -18.28 -7.27 -1.43
C LEU A 55 -17.93 -8.56 -0.69
N ASP A 56 -17.80 -8.52 0.64
CA ASP A 56 -17.60 -9.73 1.45
C ASP A 56 -18.85 -10.64 1.39
N LEU A 57 -20.06 -10.07 1.45
CA LEU A 57 -21.31 -10.83 1.32
C LEU A 57 -21.42 -11.51 -0.05
N LEU A 58 -21.07 -10.81 -1.14
CA LEU A 58 -21.03 -11.38 -2.48
C LEU A 58 -19.97 -12.49 -2.57
N THR A 59 -18.82 -12.30 -1.92
CA THR A 59 -17.77 -13.32 -1.85
C THR A 59 -18.23 -14.55 -1.08
N PHE A 60 -18.95 -14.37 0.03
CA PHE A 60 -19.52 -15.44 0.82
C PHE A 60 -20.56 -16.24 0.04
N ARG A 61 -21.46 -15.58 -0.71
CA ARG A 61 -22.43 -16.26 -1.57
C ARG A 61 -21.77 -17.11 -2.66
N ARG A 62 -20.62 -16.67 -3.18
CA ARG A 62 -19.90 -17.38 -4.25
C ARG A 62 -19.01 -18.52 -3.73
N THR A 63 -18.35 -18.34 -2.60
CA THR A 63 -17.26 -19.22 -2.14
C THR A 63 -17.55 -19.93 -0.81
N GLY A 64 -18.62 -19.56 -0.11
CA GLY A 64 -18.93 -20.05 1.24
C GLY A 64 -18.02 -19.47 2.34
N HIS A 65 -17.03 -18.64 1.99
CA HIS A 65 -16.10 -18.03 2.94
C HIS A 65 -16.30 -16.52 3.04
N SER A 66 -16.32 -16.02 4.29
CA SER A 66 -16.41 -14.59 4.61
C SER A 66 -15.21 -14.20 5.46
N LEU A 67 -14.50 -13.16 5.04
CA LEU A 67 -13.33 -12.67 5.75
C LEU A 67 -13.76 -11.92 7.02
N LEU A 68 -14.91 -11.21 6.97
CA LEU A 68 -15.51 -10.55 8.14
C LEU A 68 -15.94 -11.52 9.24
N ARG A 69 -16.41 -12.72 8.89
CA ARG A 69 -16.83 -13.73 9.87
C ARG A 69 -15.66 -14.53 10.43
N SER A 70 -14.72 -14.90 9.57
CA SER A 70 -13.62 -15.80 9.94
C SER A 70 -12.42 -15.09 10.57
N GLN A 71 -12.17 -13.81 10.25
CA GLN A 71 -10.91 -13.13 10.54
C GLN A 71 -11.09 -11.70 11.08
N ARG A 72 -11.96 -11.52 12.10
CA ARG A 72 -12.26 -10.20 12.69
C ARG A 72 -11.04 -9.48 13.24
N SER A 73 -10.19 -10.18 13.99
CA SER A 73 -8.99 -9.59 14.60
C SER A 73 -7.98 -9.15 13.54
N TYR A 74 -7.81 -9.94 12.48
CA TYR A 74 -6.99 -9.55 11.33
C TYR A 74 -7.51 -8.26 10.68
N LEU A 75 -8.82 -8.10 10.50
CA LEU A 75 -9.40 -6.88 9.95
C LEU A 75 -9.21 -5.66 10.85
N LEU A 76 -9.30 -5.82 12.18
CA LEU A 76 -9.03 -4.73 13.12
C LEU A 76 -7.57 -4.27 13.03
N TRP A 77 -6.62 -5.21 12.95
CA TRP A 77 -5.20 -4.87 12.74
C TRP A 77 -4.95 -4.20 11.39
N ASN A 78 -5.68 -4.61 10.34
CA ASN A 78 -5.65 -3.94 9.05
C ASN A 78 -6.24 -2.53 9.10
N GLY A 79 -7.28 -2.30 9.91
CA GLY A 79 -7.80 -0.95 10.17
C GLY A 79 -6.77 -0.05 10.86
N ALA A 80 -6.09 -0.56 11.90
CA ALA A 80 -5.01 0.17 12.58
C ALA A 80 -3.83 0.47 11.64
N ALA A 81 -3.40 -0.53 10.85
CA ALA A 81 -2.36 -0.34 9.85
C ALA A 81 -2.80 0.63 8.74
N GLY A 82 -4.07 0.60 8.36
CA GLY A 82 -4.69 1.54 7.42
C GLY A 82 -4.65 2.96 7.94
N ALA A 83 -4.94 3.17 9.23
CA ALA A 83 -4.82 4.48 9.87
C ALA A 83 -3.40 5.04 9.78
N ALA A 84 -2.40 4.22 10.13
CA ALA A 84 -0.99 4.60 10.05
C ALA A 84 -0.58 4.91 8.59
N THR A 85 -1.06 4.12 7.63
CA THR A 85 -0.79 4.35 6.19
C THR A 85 -1.44 5.64 5.70
N GLY A 86 -2.67 5.94 6.15
CA GLY A 86 -3.35 7.20 5.84
C GLY A 86 -2.61 8.40 6.40
N MET A 87 -2.19 8.36 7.68
CA MET A 87 -1.35 9.39 8.28
C MET A 87 -0.04 9.58 7.52
N LEU A 88 0.62 8.49 7.12
CA LEU A 88 1.85 8.55 6.33
C LEU A 88 1.63 9.27 5.00
N LEU A 89 0.54 8.99 4.29
CA LEU A 89 0.24 9.67 3.02
C LEU A 89 -0.04 11.16 3.22
N ALA A 90 -0.81 11.52 4.25
CA ALA A 90 -1.04 12.92 4.57
C ALA A 90 0.25 13.64 5.00
N TYR A 91 1.14 12.95 5.71
CA TYR A 91 2.48 13.46 6.04
C TYR A 91 3.32 13.70 4.79
N LEU A 92 3.39 12.72 3.86
CA LEU A 92 4.10 12.90 2.59
C LEU A 92 3.49 14.01 1.73
N ASN A 93 2.18 14.21 1.82
CA ASN A 93 1.48 15.27 1.10
C ASN A 93 1.85 16.67 1.60
N LEU A 94 2.33 16.84 2.84
CA LEU A 94 2.86 18.13 3.30
C LEU A 94 4.03 18.60 2.43
N PHE A 95 4.80 17.66 1.88
CA PHE A 95 5.94 17.95 0.99
C PHE A 95 5.55 17.96 -0.49
N ALA A 96 4.50 17.23 -0.85
CA ALA A 96 4.12 17.04 -2.24
C ALA A 96 3.09 18.07 -2.73
N GLY A 97 2.26 18.63 -1.83
CA GLY A 97 1.23 19.61 -2.18
C GLY A 97 0.18 19.12 -3.18
N THR A 98 0.01 17.80 -3.34
CA THR A 98 -0.82 17.26 -4.44
C THR A 98 -2.32 17.28 -4.17
N TRP A 99 -2.72 17.33 -2.90
CA TRP A 99 -4.12 17.54 -2.53
C TRP A 99 -4.26 18.44 -1.32
N PHE A 100 -5.34 19.20 -1.28
CA PHE A 100 -5.63 20.13 -0.20
C PHE A 100 -6.98 19.78 0.42
N THR A 101 -6.99 19.71 1.76
CA THR A 101 -8.18 19.46 2.57
C THR A 101 -8.61 20.76 3.25
N PRO A 102 -9.89 20.89 3.66
CA PRO A 102 -10.37 22.04 4.41
C PRO A 102 -9.92 21.99 5.89
N ALA A 103 -8.86 21.27 6.20
CA ALA A 103 -8.31 21.18 7.55
C ALA A 103 -7.70 22.52 7.93
N GLY A 104 -8.02 23.02 9.12
CA GLY A 104 -7.43 24.24 9.65
C GLY A 104 -6.01 24.05 10.20
N SER A 105 -5.56 22.80 10.33
CA SER A 105 -4.22 22.45 10.81
C SER A 105 -3.72 21.13 10.20
N ASP A 106 -2.41 20.97 10.13
CA ASP A 106 -1.77 19.71 9.68
C ASP A 106 -2.20 18.52 10.54
N THR A 107 -2.37 18.73 11.85
CA THR A 107 -2.85 17.69 12.77
C THR A 107 -4.26 17.21 12.42
N GLN A 108 -5.16 18.10 12.03
CA GLN A 108 -6.49 17.73 11.58
C GLN A 108 -6.45 16.97 10.25
N ALA A 109 -5.57 17.36 9.32
CA ALA A 109 -5.37 16.65 8.06
C ALA A 109 -4.84 15.22 8.29
N LEU A 110 -3.87 15.05 9.20
CA LEU A 110 -3.34 13.74 9.59
C LEU A 110 -4.42 12.86 10.24
N LEU A 111 -5.22 13.41 11.17
CA LEU A 111 -6.30 12.67 11.83
C LEU A 111 -7.41 12.28 10.84
N LEU A 112 -7.76 13.17 9.92
CA LEU A 112 -8.70 12.88 8.84
C LEU A 112 -8.20 11.72 7.98
N ALA A 113 -6.93 11.77 7.55
CA ALA A 113 -6.34 10.72 6.73
C ALA A 113 -6.24 9.39 7.50
N ALA A 114 -5.99 9.43 8.81
CA ALA A 114 -6.06 8.26 9.67
C ALA A 114 -7.45 7.63 9.66
N LEU A 115 -8.49 8.45 9.89
CA LEU A 115 -9.89 7.99 9.88
C LEU A 115 -10.25 7.34 8.55
N CYS A 116 -9.99 8.01 7.42
CA CYS A 116 -10.25 7.44 6.10
C CYS A 116 -9.43 6.16 5.86
N GLY A 117 -8.16 6.14 6.27
CA GLY A 117 -7.26 5.00 6.18
C GLY A 117 -7.77 3.76 6.90
N THR A 118 -8.41 3.92 8.07
CA THR A 118 -9.00 2.79 8.82
C THR A 118 -10.04 2.01 8.02
N ALA A 119 -10.83 2.70 7.20
CA ALA A 119 -11.88 2.09 6.38
C ALA A 119 -11.32 1.59 5.04
N LEU A 120 -10.39 2.33 4.44
CA LEU A 120 -9.87 2.05 3.09
C LEU A 120 -9.10 0.73 3.02
N LEU A 121 -8.12 0.50 3.89
CA LEU A 121 -7.25 -0.68 3.80
C LEU A 121 -8.06 -2.00 3.88
N PRO A 122 -8.91 -2.24 4.89
CA PRO A 122 -9.71 -3.46 4.93
C PRO A 122 -10.65 -3.59 3.73
N ALA A 123 -11.27 -2.50 3.27
CA ALA A 123 -12.12 -2.52 2.08
C ALA A 123 -11.35 -2.88 0.79
N ILE A 124 -10.13 -2.38 0.61
CA ILE A 124 -9.23 -2.72 -0.51
C ILE A 124 -8.91 -4.22 -0.53
N LEU A 125 -8.62 -4.80 0.64
CA LEU A 125 -8.34 -6.24 0.74
C LEU A 125 -9.56 -7.11 0.43
N VAL A 126 -10.74 -6.71 0.92
CA VAL A 126 -12.00 -7.41 0.61
C VAL A 126 -12.35 -7.27 -0.88
N ALA A 127 -12.18 -6.08 -1.46
CA ALA A 127 -12.39 -5.87 -2.89
C ALA A 127 -11.46 -6.72 -3.76
N ARG A 128 -10.18 -6.83 -3.36
CA ARG A 128 -9.23 -7.73 -4.01
C ARG A 128 -9.68 -9.19 -3.92
N LEU A 129 -10.15 -9.64 -2.76
CA LEU A 129 -10.65 -11.01 -2.59
C LEU A 129 -11.87 -11.29 -3.48
N TRP A 130 -12.77 -10.30 -3.59
CA TRP A 130 -13.92 -10.39 -4.49
C TRP A 130 -13.48 -10.52 -5.96
N LEU A 131 -12.53 -9.71 -6.41
CA LEU A 131 -11.95 -9.79 -7.76
C LEU A 131 -11.26 -11.15 -8.01
N ALA A 132 -10.49 -11.63 -7.03
CA ALA A 132 -9.73 -12.87 -7.15
C ALA A 132 -10.61 -14.12 -7.26
N GLY A 133 -11.86 -14.09 -6.80
CA GLY A 133 -12.77 -15.21 -7.02
C GLY A 133 -13.51 -15.19 -8.36
N LEU A 134 -13.23 -14.23 -9.27
CA LEU A 134 -13.78 -14.21 -10.62
C LEU A 134 -12.88 -15.02 -11.55
N PRO A 135 -13.24 -16.26 -11.94
CA PRO A 135 -12.33 -17.19 -12.63
C PRO A 135 -11.88 -16.65 -14.00
N GLY A 136 -12.75 -15.89 -14.69
CA GLY A 136 -12.41 -15.25 -15.96
C GLY A 136 -11.29 -14.21 -15.83
N LEU A 137 -11.31 -13.40 -14.77
CA LEU A 137 -10.28 -12.39 -14.51
C LEU A 137 -8.97 -13.04 -14.10
N VAL A 138 -9.01 -14.06 -13.23
CA VAL A 138 -7.81 -14.80 -12.82
C VAL A 138 -7.13 -15.40 -14.04
N LYS A 139 -7.88 -16.10 -14.89
CA LYS A 139 -7.38 -16.71 -16.11
C LYS A 139 -6.78 -15.68 -17.10
N LEU A 140 -7.34 -14.47 -17.17
CA LEU A 140 -6.79 -13.40 -18.00
C LEU A 140 -5.45 -12.87 -17.45
N SER A 141 -5.31 -12.82 -16.12
CA SER A 141 -4.12 -12.31 -15.44
C SER A 141 -2.96 -13.29 -15.37
N THR A 142 -3.22 -14.61 -15.41
CA THR A 142 -2.19 -15.66 -15.33
C THR A 142 -1.65 -16.12 -16.68
N ARG A 143 -2.21 -15.63 -17.79
CA ARG A 143 -1.79 -15.94 -19.17
C ARG A 143 -0.81 -14.92 -19.76
N LYS A 144 -0.17 -14.14 -18.91
CA LYS A 144 0.71 -13.04 -19.33
C LYS A 144 2.17 -13.50 -19.31
N PHE A 145 3.02 -12.73 -19.99
CA PHE A 145 4.44 -13.05 -20.10
C PHE A 145 5.12 -13.03 -18.72
N ALA A 146 6.00 -14.00 -18.50
CA ALA A 146 6.87 -14.04 -17.33
C ALA A 146 7.98 -13.00 -17.48
N LEU A 147 8.24 -12.25 -16.42
CA LEU A 147 9.39 -11.33 -16.38
C LEU A 147 10.62 -12.06 -15.84
N PRO A 148 11.82 -11.77 -16.38
CA PRO A 148 13.05 -12.34 -15.83
C PRO A 148 13.22 -11.90 -14.38
N GLU A 149 13.55 -12.85 -13.51
CA GLU A 149 13.75 -12.59 -12.08
C GLU A 149 15.23 -12.20 -11.84
N PRO A 150 15.53 -10.92 -11.56
CA PRO A 150 16.88 -10.52 -11.17
C PRO A 150 17.26 -11.12 -9.81
N PRO A 151 18.56 -11.25 -9.50
CA PRO A 151 19.01 -11.66 -8.17
C PRO A 151 18.38 -10.79 -7.08
N ALA A 152 17.83 -11.41 -6.03
CA ALA A 152 17.04 -10.71 -5.00
C ALA A 152 17.80 -9.53 -4.36
N GLU A 153 19.11 -9.67 -4.15
CA GLU A 153 19.97 -8.62 -3.61
C GLU A 153 20.08 -7.41 -4.55
N THR A 154 20.27 -7.65 -5.85
CA THR A 154 20.36 -6.59 -6.86
C THR A 154 19.03 -5.86 -7.00
N ALA A 155 17.91 -6.60 -7.01
CA ALA A 155 16.57 -6.04 -7.06
C ALA A 155 16.28 -5.19 -5.81
N ALA A 156 16.62 -5.70 -4.63
CA ALA A 156 16.47 -4.96 -3.39
C ALA A 156 17.30 -3.67 -3.39
N LEU A 157 18.57 -3.72 -3.81
CA LEU A 157 19.43 -2.54 -3.91
C LEU A 157 18.83 -1.47 -4.82
N LEU A 158 18.39 -1.85 -6.02
CA LEU A 158 17.78 -0.92 -6.98
C LEU A 158 16.50 -0.29 -6.41
N LEU A 159 15.66 -1.07 -5.75
CA LEU A 159 14.43 -0.58 -5.13
C LEU A 159 14.71 0.36 -3.95
N VAL A 160 15.72 0.06 -3.11
CA VAL A 160 16.15 0.97 -2.03
C VAL A 160 16.66 2.27 -2.62
N LEU A 161 17.55 2.23 -3.61
CA LEU A 161 18.11 3.43 -4.24
C LEU A 161 17.00 4.29 -4.86
N ALA A 162 16.06 3.68 -5.57
CA ALA A 162 14.91 4.39 -6.14
C ALA A 162 14.03 5.01 -5.04
N ALA A 163 13.76 4.29 -3.95
CA ALA A 163 12.96 4.80 -2.84
C ALA A 163 13.64 5.97 -2.11
N LEU A 164 14.94 5.84 -1.81
CA LEU A 164 15.73 6.91 -1.18
C LEU A 164 15.80 8.15 -2.06
N THR A 165 15.99 7.97 -3.37
CA THR A 165 15.96 9.06 -4.34
C THR A 165 14.60 9.76 -4.33
N GLY A 166 13.50 9.00 -4.32
CA GLY A 166 12.15 9.55 -4.21
C GLY A 166 11.91 10.33 -2.93
N LEU A 167 12.38 9.83 -1.79
CA LEU A 167 12.17 10.47 -0.48
C LEU A 167 13.00 11.74 -0.29
N ILE A 168 14.24 11.76 -0.79
CA ILE A 168 15.16 12.90 -0.60
C ILE A 168 14.96 13.95 -1.71
N ALA A 169 14.95 13.51 -2.97
CA ALA A 169 14.91 14.41 -4.12
C ALA A 169 13.48 14.75 -4.58
N GLY A 170 12.50 13.91 -4.23
CA GLY A 170 11.09 14.13 -4.56
C GLY A 170 10.52 15.45 -4.02
N PRO A 171 10.72 15.78 -2.72
CA PRO A 171 10.27 17.05 -2.16
C PRO A 171 10.93 18.27 -2.81
N ILE A 172 12.19 18.15 -3.26
CA ILE A 172 12.97 19.25 -3.86
C ILE A 172 12.51 19.54 -5.30
N TRP A 173 12.27 18.49 -6.09
CA TRP A 173 11.89 18.57 -7.50
C TRP A 173 10.54 17.90 -7.75
N ILE A 174 9.50 18.41 -7.10
CA ILE A 174 8.18 17.79 -7.12
C ILE A 174 7.61 17.62 -8.54
N ASP A 175 7.84 18.59 -9.42
CA ASP A 175 7.39 18.57 -10.82
C ASP A 175 7.93 17.39 -11.61
N ARG A 176 9.13 16.90 -11.27
CA ARG A 176 9.82 15.82 -12.02
C ARG A 176 9.85 14.50 -11.27
N LEU A 177 9.95 14.53 -9.94
CA LEU A 177 10.17 13.37 -9.08
C LEU A 177 9.03 13.11 -8.09
N GLY A 178 7.95 13.90 -8.12
CA GLY A 178 6.80 13.66 -7.25
C GLY A 178 6.17 12.27 -7.43
N TRP A 179 6.17 11.72 -8.65
CA TRP A 179 5.73 10.34 -8.87
C TRP A 179 6.60 9.31 -8.12
N LEU A 180 7.91 9.57 -8.01
CA LEU A 180 8.85 8.69 -7.31
C LEU A 180 8.70 8.84 -5.79
N LEU A 181 8.39 10.05 -5.30
CA LEU A 181 8.02 10.28 -3.90
C LEU A 181 6.82 9.42 -3.51
N TRP A 182 5.75 9.41 -4.31
CA TRP A 182 4.56 8.61 -4.04
C TRP A 182 4.79 7.10 -4.16
N LEU A 183 5.69 6.69 -5.04
CA LEU A 183 6.05 5.28 -5.22
C LEU A 183 7.00 4.80 -4.10
N SER A 184 7.72 5.71 -3.44
CA SER A 184 8.79 5.38 -2.49
C SER A 184 8.38 4.47 -1.32
N PRO A 185 7.19 4.61 -0.68
CA PRO A 185 6.82 3.71 0.43
C PRO A 185 6.65 2.27 -0.06
N LEU A 186 6.08 2.09 -1.25
CA LEU A 186 5.89 0.78 -1.88
C LEU A 186 7.25 0.14 -2.24
N LEU A 187 8.14 0.91 -2.86
CA LEU A 187 9.47 0.42 -3.27
C LEU A 187 10.32 0.05 -2.06
N LEU A 188 10.35 0.91 -1.03
CA LEU A 188 11.12 0.67 0.17
C LEU A 188 10.62 -0.59 0.90
N LEU A 189 9.29 -0.76 1.00
CA LEU A 189 8.70 -1.93 1.64
C LEU A 189 8.94 -3.20 0.81
N ALA A 190 8.86 -3.13 -0.52
CA ALA A 190 9.21 -4.23 -1.42
C ALA A 190 10.69 -4.63 -1.27
N ALA A 191 11.59 -3.66 -1.20
CA ALA A 191 13.02 -3.91 -1.05
C ALA A 191 13.34 -4.60 0.27
N LEU A 192 12.73 -4.13 1.36
CA LEU A 192 12.88 -4.73 2.67
C LEU A 192 12.34 -6.17 2.71
N GLN A 193 11.18 -6.43 2.09
CA GLN A 193 10.63 -7.78 1.93
C GLN A 193 11.60 -8.71 1.18
N LEU A 194 12.22 -8.23 0.09
CA LEU A 194 13.23 -9.01 -0.65
C LEU A 194 14.46 -9.33 0.22
N LEU A 195 14.98 -8.35 0.97
CA LEU A 195 16.10 -8.56 1.89
C LEU A 195 15.74 -9.55 3.01
N TRP A 196 14.47 -9.68 3.37
CA TRP A 196 13.99 -10.64 4.36
C TRP A 196 13.63 -12.00 3.76
N HIS A 197 13.86 -12.19 2.45
CA HIS A 197 13.51 -13.41 1.72
C HIS A 197 11.99 -13.69 1.78
N GLU A 198 11.19 -12.63 1.83
CA GLU A 198 9.73 -12.67 1.85
C GLU A 198 9.16 -12.40 0.44
N SER A 199 7.95 -12.91 0.19
CA SER A 199 7.27 -12.68 -1.08
C SER A 199 6.75 -11.25 -1.18
N THR A 200 7.19 -10.49 -2.18
CA THR A 200 6.67 -9.16 -2.48
C THR A 200 5.39 -9.22 -3.31
N VAL A 201 4.73 -8.08 -3.51
CA VAL A 201 3.61 -7.96 -4.46
C VAL A 201 4.02 -8.30 -5.90
N PHE A 202 5.31 -8.24 -6.22
CA PHE A 202 5.87 -8.56 -7.53
C PHE A 202 6.27 -10.04 -7.69
N SER A 203 6.19 -10.87 -6.65
CA SER A 203 6.70 -12.25 -6.69
C SER A 203 6.02 -13.16 -7.72
N GLY A 204 4.78 -12.85 -8.13
CA GLY A 204 4.05 -13.60 -9.16
C GLY A 204 4.52 -13.32 -10.59
N LEU A 205 5.22 -12.20 -10.81
CA LEU A 205 5.61 -11.75 -12.16
C LEU A 205 6.61 -12.69 -12.84
N ALA A 206 7.50 -13.30 -12.08
CA ALA A 206 8.44 -14.31 -12.57
C ALA A 206 7.74 -15.57 -13.10
N GLN A 207 6.53 -15.85 -12.61
CA GLN A 207 5.72 -17.00 -12.99
C GLN A 207 4.66 -16.66 -14.05
N GLY A 208 4.62 -15.40 -14.52
CA GLY A 208 3.56 -14.91 -15.41
C GLY A 208 2.20 -14.71 -14.72
N ASP A 209 2.16 -14.75 -13.38
CA ASP A 209 0.97 -14.47 -12.60
C ASP A 209 0.91 -12.99 -12.20
N TRP A 210 0.15 -12.21 -12.97
CA TRP A 210 -0.07 -10.79 -12.73
C TRP A 210 -1.27 -10.53 -11.83
N SER A 211 -1.99 -11.57 -11.37
CA SER A 211 -3.25 -11.43 -10.62
C SER A 211 -3.08 -10.61 -9.36
N ARG A 212 -1.99 -10.85 -8.60
CA ARG A 212 -1.71 -10.15 -7.34
C ARG A 212 -1.52 -8.65 -7.55
N LEU A 213 -0.75 -8.27 -8.56
CA LEU A 213 -0.48 -6.89 -8.92
C LEU A 213 -1.74 -6.22 -9.49
N LEU A 214 -2.37 -6.83 -10.49
CA LEU A 214 -3.54 -6.24 -11.16
C LEU A 214 -4.72 -6.09 -10.21
N PHE A 215 -5.06 -7.12 -9.43
CA PHE A 215 -6.20 -7.03 -8.52
C PHE A 215 -5.94 -6.09 -7.34
N GLY A 216 -4.68 -5.96 -6.89
CA GLY A 216 -4.32 -4.96 -5.89
C GLY A 216 -4.43 -3.53 -6.40
N ALA A 217 -3.98 -3.27 -7.63
CA ALA A 217 -4.10 -1.96 -8.27
C ALA A 217 -5.56 -1.61 -8.55
N ILE A 218 -6.32 -2.54 -9.14
CA ILE A 218 -7.74 -2.33 -9.47
C ILE A 218 -8.57 -2.15 -8.20
N SER A 219 -8.31 -2.89 -7.12
CA SER A 219 -9.02 -2.69 -5.86
C SER A 219 -8.71 -1.33 -5.22
N GLY A 220 -7.46 -0.86 -5.31
CA GLY A 220 -7.06 0.48 -4.91
C GLY A 220 -7.82 1.58 -5.68
N ILE A 221 -7.86 1.47 -7.01
CA ILE A 221 -8.63 2.40 -7.87
C ILE A 221 -10.11 2.38 -7.50
N ALA A 222 -10.71 1.19 -7.42
CA ALA A 222 -12.15 1.05 -7.20
C ALA A 222 -12.57 1.57 -5.83
N VAL A 223 -11.89 1.16 -4.76
CA VAL A 223 -12.23 1.56 -3.38
C VAL A 223 -11.85 3.01 -3.13
N GLY A 224 -10.68 3.46 -3.57
CA GLY A 224 -10.26 4.86 -3.42
C GLY A 224 -11.11 5.82 -4.23
N GLY A 225 -11.45 5.48 -5.47
CA GLY A 225 -12.36 6.25 -6.31
C GLY A 225 -13.77 6.31 -5.71
N PHE A 226 -14.27 5.19 -5.19
CA PHE A 226 -15.55 5.16 -4.46
C PHE A 226 -15.52 6.04 -3.20
N ALA A 227 -14.43 6.00 -2.42
CA ALA A 227 -14.26 6.84 -1.24
C ALA A 227 -14.25 8.33 -1.59
N LEU A 228 -13.53 8.72 -2.65
CA LEU A 228 -13.49 10.11 -3.12
C LEU A 228 -14.87 10.58 -3.61
N ALA A 229 -15.58 9.73 -4.35
CA ALA A 229 -16.94 10.01 -4.79
C ALA A 229 -17.90 10.17 -3.61
N ALA A 230 -17.85 9.25 -2.64
CA ALA A 230 -18.66 9.33 -1.42
C ALA A 230 -18.36 10.59 -0.60
N TYR A 231 -17.08 10.97 -0.47
CA TYR A 231 -16.67 12.19 0.21
C TYR A 231 -17.25 13.45 -0.45
N ARG A 232 -17.18 13.53 -1.78
CA ARG A 232 -17.77 14.65 -2.56
C ARG A 232 -19.29 14.68 -2.46
N LEU A 233 -19.95 13.52 -2.52
CA LEU A 233 -21.40 13.41 -2.32
C LEU A 233 -21.84 13.80 -0.90
N GLY A 234 -20.99 13.56 0.09
CA GLY A 234 -21.19 14.01 1.47
C GLY A 234 -21.00 15.52 1.68
N GLY A 235 -20.72 16.30 0.62
CA GLY A 235 -20.52 17.75 0.68
C GLY A 235 -19.08 18.18 0.94
N GLY A 236 -18.13 17.24 0.94
CA GLY A 236 -16.72 17.55 1.19
C GLY A 236 -16.01 18.11 -0.03
N THR A 237 -15.13 19.09 0.20
CA THR A 237 -14.30 19.73 -0.83
C THR A 237 -12.85 19.26 -0.70
N ILE A 238 -12.36 18.50 -1.67
CA ILE A 238 -10.92 18.21 -1.80
C ILE A 238 -10.46 18.77 -3.13
N HIS A 239 -9.50 19.69 -3.05
CA HIS A 239 -8.82 20.20 -4.23
C HIS A 239 -7.67 19.26 -4.55
N LEU A 240 -7.69 18.71 -5.76
CA LEU A 240 -6.63 17.85 -6.27
C LEU A 240 -5.83 18.68 -7.27
N ASP A 241 -4.57 18.93 -6.98
CA ASP A 241 -3.62 19.50 -7.93
C ASP A 241 -2.95 18.37 -8.72
N ALA A 242 -3.78 17.52 -9.30
CA ALA A 242 -3.36 16.32 -10.01
C ALA A 242 -4.32 16.00 -11.15
N ASN A 243 -3.76 15.62 -12.29
CA ASN A 243 -4.52 15.18 -13.44
C ASN A 243 -5.19 13.81 -13.17
N THR A 244 -6.25 13.48 -13.90
CA THR A 244 -7.01 12.23 -13.71
C THR A 244 -6.12 10.98 -13.80
N TRP A 245 -5.16 10.95 -14.71
CA TRP A 245 -4.21 9.83 -14.82
C TRP A 245 -3.32 9.70 -13.58
N GLN A 246 -2.82 10.82 -13.04
CA GLN A 246 -2.01 10.83 -11.82
C GLN A 246 -2.82 10.33 -10.62
N LEU A 247 -4.09 10.72 -10.52
CA LEU A 247 -5.00 10.20 -9.50
C LEU A 247 -5.18 8.68 -9.62
N ILE A 248 -5.46 8.16 -10.82
CA ILE A 248 -5.61 6.71 -11.05
C ILE A 248 -4.32 5.97 -10.69
N ALA A 249 -3.16 6.50 -11.10
CA ALA A 249 -1.86 5.93 -10.78
C ALA A 249 -1.59 5.94 -9.26
N GLY A 250 -1.87 7.05 -8.58
CA GLY A 250 -1.75 7.17 -7.12
C GLY A 250 -2.63 6.19 -6.37
N LEU A 251 -3.91 6.06 -6.75
CA LEU A 251 -4.83 5.09 -6.16
C LEU A 251 -4.39 3.63 -6.42
N SER A 252 -3.79 3.36 -7.58
CA SER A 252 -3.22 2.05 -7.90
C SER A 252 -2.06 1.73 -6.96
N ILE A 253 -1.09 2.64 -6.84
CA ILE A 253 0.07 2.50 -5.96
C ILE A 253 -0.37 2.32 -4.51
N PHE A 254 -1.35 3.11 -4.06
CA PHE A 254 -1.93 2.99 -2.73
C PHE A 254 -2.56 1.60 -2.50
N GLY A 255 -3.31 1.08 -3.46
CA GLY A 255 -3.86 -0.28 -3.39
C GLY A 255 -2.78 -1.36 -3.23
N LEU A 256 -1.66 -1.22 -3.94
CA LEU A 256 -0.52 -2.13 -3.82
C LEU A 256 0.19 -2.01 -2.46
N LEU A 257 0.31 -0.78 -1.95
CA LEU A 257 0.89 -0.53 -0.63
C LEU A 257 0.01 -1.15 0.48
N CYS A 258 -1.30 -0.94 0.42
CA CYS A 258 -2.27 -1.58 1.31
C CYS A 258 -2.16 -3.11 1.27
N LEU A 259 -1.94 -3.68 0.08
CA LEU A 259 -1.75 -5.12 -0.07
C LEU A 259 -0.46 -5.60 0.63
N GLN A 260 0.67 -4.93 0.41
CA GLN A 260 1.93 -5.28 1.10
C GLN A 260 1.81 -5.18 2.62
N ILE A 261 1.20 -4.10 3.11
CA ILE A 261 0.97 -3.89 4.54
C ILE A 261 0.05 -4.99 5.09
N GLY A 262 -1.00 -5.34 4.36
CA GLY A 262 -1.90 -6.44 4.72
C GLY A 262 -1.19 -7.80 4.82
N ASP A 263 -0.24 -8.09 3.91
CA ASP A 263 0.59 -9.30 3.99
C ASP A 263 1.47 -9.31 5.26
N ILE A 264 2.10 -8.19 5.61
CA ILE A 264 2.92 -8.06 6.83
C ILE A 264 2.05 -8.26 8.09
N VAL A 265 0.87 -7.65 8.11
CA VAL A 265 -0.11 -7.84 9.20
C VAL A 265 -0.53 -9.31 9.28
N ALA A 266 -0.76 -9.97 8.14
CA ALA A 266 -1.18 -11.37 8.09
C ALA A 266 -0.09 -12.31 8.64
N GLU A 267 1.18 -12.05 8.32
CA GLU A 267 2.30 -12.84 8.82
C GLU A 267 2.47 -12.71 10.33
N HIS A 268 2.34 -11.50 10.86
CA HIS A 268 2.42 -11.28 12.31
C HIS A 268 1.22 -11.89 13.04
N TRP A 269 0.02 -11.74 12.49
CA TRP A 269 -1.20 -12.29 13.05
C TRP A 269 -1.20 -13.83 13.06
N ARG A 270 -0.63 -14.50 12.05
CA ARG A 270 -0.54 -15.97 12.00
C ARG A 270 0.53 -16.57 12.91
N GLY A 271 1.42 -15.77 13.49
CA GLY A 271 2.47 -16.23 14.41
C GLY A 271 3.51 -17.18 13.80
N LYS A 272 3.52 -17.37 12.48
CA LYS A 272 4.51 -18.16 11.72
C LYS A 272 4.95 -17.37 10.51
N GLN A 273 6.26 -17.17 10.34
CA GLN A 273 6.80 -16.56 9.13
C GLN A 273 6.51 -17.47 7.93
N ARG A 274 6.12 -16.92 6.77
CA ARG A 274 5.87 -17.72 5.55
C ARG A 274 7.05 -18.64 5.19
N GLY A 275 8.29 -18.21 5.48
CA GLY A 275 9.51 -19.01 5.31
C GLY A 275 9.62 -20.24 6.22
N GLU A 276 8.97 -20.25 7.39
CA GLU A 276 8.93 -21.43 8.26
C GLU A 276 7.90 -22.47 7.80
N VAL A 277 6.81 -22.01 7.19
CA VAL A 277 5.77 -22.89 6.63
C VAL A 277 6.28 -23.66 5.41
N PHE A 278 7.21 -23.05 4.66
CA PHE A 278 7.86 -23.64 3.49
C PHE A 278 9.37 -23.76 3.66
N LYS A 279 9.85 -24.28 4.80
CA LYS A 279 11.22 -24.79 4.85
C LYS A 279 11.34 -25.87 3.77
N LYS A 280 12.07 -25.57 2.68
CA LYS A 280 12.54 -26.59 1.74
C LYS A 280 13.26 -27.63 2.60
N LYS A 281 12.65 -28.80 2.77
CA LYS A 281 13.32 -29.91 3.45
C LYS A 281 14.65 -30.11 2.72
N PRO A 282 15.80 -30.18 3.42
CA PRO A 282 17.03 -30.59 2.77
C PRO A 282 16.77 -31.91 2.06
N PHE A 283 17.11 -31.97 0.78
CA PHE A 283 16.96 -33.19 0.00
C PHE A 283 17.73 -34.31 0.71
N PRO A 284 17.11 -35.47 0.97
CA PRO A 284 17.73 -36.56 1.72
C PRO A 284 18.68 -37.36 0.82
N VAL A 285 19.67 -36.70 0.24
CA VAL A 285 20.78 -37.37 -0.42
C VAL A 285 22.05 -36.76 0.12
N SER A 286 22.70 -37.49 1.03
CA SER A 286 24.08 -37.23 1.39
C SER A 286 24.93 -37.45 0.14
N VAL A 287 25.47 -36.38 -0.42
CA VAL A 287 26.52 -36.50 -1.44
C VAL A 287 27.74 -37.04 -0.71
N VAL A 288 27.95 -38.36 -0.82
CA VAL A 288 29.17 -39.02 -0.37
C VAL A 288 30.30 -38.51 -1.26
N SER A 289 31.04 -37.53 -0.76
CA SER A 289 32.35 -37.17 -1.30
C SER A 289 33.24 -38.40 -1.17
N LYS A 290 33.54 -39.06 -2.29
CA LYS A 290 34.67 -40.01 -2.33
C LYS A 290 35.92 -39.22 -1.95
N LYS A 291 36.63 -39.69 -0.92
CA LYS A 291 38.01 -39.26 -0.68
C LYS A 291 38.84 -39.84 -1.81
N ASP A 292 39.53 -38.97 -2.55
CA ASP A 292 40.55 -39.38 -3.50
C ASP A 292 41.65 -40.13 -2.73
N GLN A 293 42.00 -41.31 -3.24
CA GLN A 293 43.19 -42.08 -2.88
C GLN A 293 44.37 -41.62 -3.72
#